data_AF-A0A7V5E9N9-F1
#
_entry.id   AF-A0A7V5E9N9-F1
#
_cell.length_a   1.000
_cell.length_b   1.000
_cell.length_c   1.000
_cell.angle_alpha   90.00
_cell.angle_beta   90.00
_cell.angle_gamma   90.00
#
_symmetry.space_group_name_H-M   'P 1'
#
loop_
_entity.id
_entity.type
_entity.pdbx_description
1 polymer ?
#
loop_
_entity_poly.entity_id
_entity_poly.type
_entity_poly.pdbx_seq_one_letter_code
_entity_poly.pdbx_strand_id
1 'polypeptide(L)'
;MEESLKESLLLFKKECVARLGERVKRIVVAVREKKVFALIVAEELNEREEYKLYRATADFALKAKILLFVFPYSSFDFRRRESLAFIQRILKEGEEL
;
A
#
# COMPACT_ATOMS: atom_id res chain seq x y z
N MET A 1 17.67 9.87 6.83
CA MET A 1 16.88 8.63 6.93
C MET A 1 15.44 8.88 6.51
N GLU A 2 14.78 9.91 7.03
CA GLU A 2 13.41 10.30 6.60
C GLU A 2 13.32 10.70 5.13
N GLU A 3 14.29 11.45 4.61
CA GLU A 3 14.29 11.91 3.22
C GLU A 3 14.40 10.74 2.21
N SER A 4 15.29 9.78 2.48
CA SER A 4 15.42 8.54 1.70
C SER A 4 14.18 7.64 1.78
N LEU A 5 13.48 7.63 2.92
CA LEU A 5 12.21 6.92 3.05
C LEU A 5 11.12 7.60 2.22
N LYS A 6 11.02 8.93 2.27
CA LYS A 6 10.05 9.71 1.50
C LYS A 6 10.23 9.52 -0.01
N GLU A 7 11.47 9.53 -0.49
CA GLU A 7 11.79 9.23 -1.90
C GLU A 7 11.35 7.80 -2.28
N SER A 8 11.66 6.83 -1.42
CA SER A 8 11.26 5.44 -1.63
C SER A 8 9.74 5.32 -1.71
N LEU A 9 9.00 5.96 -0.79
CA LEU A 9 7.54 5.97 -0.79
C LEU A 9 6.93 6.64 -2.02
N LEU A 10 7.56 7.71 -2.52
CA LEU A 10 7.13 8.35 -3.76
C LEU A 10 7.35 7.46 -4.99
N LEU A 11 8.46 6.72 -5.04
CA LEU A 11 8.71 5.71 -6.07
C LEU A 11 7.67 4.58 -5.99
N PHE A 12 7.33 4.14 -4.79
CA PHE A 12 6.29 3.14 -4.58
C PHE A 12 4.91 3.62 -5.08
N LYS A 13 4.53 4.87 -4.79
CA LYS A 13 3.32 5.48 -5.34
C LYS A 13 3.33 5.47 -6.87
N LYS A 14 4.43 5.90 -7.50
CA LYS A 14 4.58 5.89 -8.96
C LYS A 14 4.41 4.48 -9.55
N GLU A 15 5.00 3.47 -8.92
CA GLU A 15 4.88 2.08 -9.34
C GLU A 15 3.42 1.58 -9.26
N CYS A 16 2.71 1.92 -8.19
CA CYS A 16 1.30 1.55 -8.02
C CYS A 16 0.44 2.21 -9.10
N VAL A 17 0.63 3.51 -9.35
CA VAL A 17 -0.10 4.25 -10.40
C VAL A 17 0.24 3.74 -11.79
N ALA A 18 1.50 3.42 -12.08
CA ALA A 18 1.90 2.88 -13.37
C ALA A 18 1.24 1.52 -13.68
N ARG A 19 0.99 0.70 -12.65
CA ARG A 19 0.39 -0.64 -12.80
C ARG A 19 -1.12 -0.63 -12.84
N LEU A 20 -1.75 0.20 -12.02
CA LEU A 20 -3.19 0.19 -11.78
C LEU A 20 -3.91 1.40 -12.41
N GLY A 21 -3.17 2.42 -12.84
CA GLY A 21 -3.69 3.62 -13.48
C GLY A 21 -4.68 4.37 -12.60
N GLU A 22 -5.75 4.88 -13.23
CA GLU A 22 -6.84 5.64 -12.60
C GLU A 22 -7.69 4.83 -11.61
N ARG A 23 -7.43 3.51 -11.51
CA ARG A 23 -8.09 2.65 -10.54
C ARG A 23 -7.53 2.87 -9.14
N VAL A 24 -6.30 3.37 -8.99
CA VAL A 24 -5.78 3.80 -7.68
C VAL A 24 -6.52 5.05 -7.24
N LYS A 25 -7.33 4.92 -6.19
CA LYS A 25 -8.06 6.05 -5.61
C LYS A 25 -7.28 6.73 -4.50
N ARG A 26 -6.56 5.94 -3.71
CA ARG A 26 -5.86 6.46 -2.55
C ARG A 26 -4.67 5.59 -2.17
N ILE A 27 -3.58 6.23 -1.74
CA ILE A 27 -2.47 5.55 -1.07
C ILE A 27 -2.21 6.26 0.25
N VAL A 28 -2.37 5.55 1.35
CA VAL A 28 -2.12 6.07 2.70
C VAL A 28 -0.96 5.31 3.32
N VAL A 29 0.02 6.01 3.85
CA VAL A 29 1.19 5.40 4.46
C VAL A 29 1.37 5.82 5.91
N ALA A 30 1.59 4.84 6.77
CA ALA A 30 1.96 5.05 8.16
C ALA A 30 3.32 4.42 8.44
N VAL A 31 4.14 5.07 9.26
CA VAL A 31 5.44 4.55 9.71
C VAL A 31 5.37 4.30 11.20
N ARG A 32 5.65 3.08 11.65
CA ARG A 32 5.75 2.73 13.07
C ARG A 32 6.91 1.80 13.33
N GLU A 33 7.74 2.13 14.32
CA GLU A 33 8.83 1.26 14.79
C GLU A 33 9.71 0.71 13.65
N LYS A 34 10.06 1.57 12.67
CA LYS A 34 10.82 1.25 11.45
C LYS A 34 10.10 0.33 10.45
N LYS A 35 8.80 0.09 10.63
CA LYS A 35 7.91 -0.59 9.68
C LYS A 35 7.08 0.45 8.95
N VAL A 36 6.80 0.15 7.69
CA VAL A 36 5.99 0.96 6.80
C VAL A 36 4.71 0.20 6.50
N PHE A 37 3.57 0.86 6.61
CA PHE A 37 2.28 0.30 6.30
C PHE A 37 1.68 1.14 5.19
N ALA A 38 1.36 0.52 4.05
CA ALA A 38 0.74 1.18 2.92
C ALA A 38 -0.65 0.59 2.66
N LEU A 39 -1.68 1.41 2.79
CA LEU A 39 -3.02 1.09 2.33
C LEU A 39 -3.16 1.58 0.89
N ILE A 40 -3.51 0.68 -0.02
CA ILE A 40 -3.81 1.04 -1.42
C ILE A 40 -5.30 0.79 -1.64
N VAL A 41 -6.04 1.86 -1.86
CA VAL A 41 -7.45 1.79 -2.24
C VAL A 41 -7.52 1.82 -3.75
N ALA A 42 -8.01 0.74 -4.36
CA ALA A 42 -8.14 0.65 -5.80
C ALA A 42 -9.41 -0.10 -6.23
N GLU A 43 -10.05 0.37 -7.30
CA GLU A 43 -11.31 -0.21 -7.78
C GLU A 43 -11.11 -1.55 -8.50
N GLU A 44 -11.97 -2.52 -8.17
CA GLU A 44 -12.24 -3.74 -8.93
C GLU A 44 -11.04 -4.67 -9.20
N LEU A 45 -10.04 -4.71 -8.31
CA LEU A 45 -8.88 -5.62 -8.48
C LEU A 45 -9.32 -7.09 -8.50
N ASN A 46 -8.94 -7.81 -9.55
CA ASN A 46 -9.05 -9.27 -9.55
C ASN A 46 -7.88 -9.91 -8.78
N GLU A 47 -8.00 -11.20 -8.43
CA GLU A 47 -6.99 -11.93 -7.64
C GLU A 47 -5.58 -11.87 -8.27
N ARG A 48 -5.49 -11.93 -9.60
CA ARG A 48 -4.21 -11.87 -10.32
C ARG A 48 -3.57 -10.48 -10.20
N GLU A 49 -4.37 -9.42 -10.22
CA GLU A 49 -3.92 -8.05 -10.02
C GLU A 49 -3.49 -7.81 -8.57
N GLU A 50 -4.24 -8.33 -7.60
CA GLU A 50 -3.85 -8.30 -6.18
C GLU A 50 -2.51 -9.01 -5.97
N TYR A 51 -2.34 -10.21 -6.53
CA TYR A 51 -1.09 -10.96 -6.44
C TYR A 51 0.10 -10.21 -7.06
N LYS A 52 -0.10 -9.60 -8.23
CA LYS A 52 0.93 -8.75 -8.87
C LYS A 52 1.31 -7.57 -7.99
N LEU A 53 0.34 -6.96 -7.31
CA LEU A 53 0.58 -5.85 -6.41
C LEU A 53 1.39 -6.31 -5.20
N TYR A 54 1.00 -7.42 -4.54
CA TYR A 54 1.77 -8.00 -3.44
C TYR A 54 3.22 -8.31 -3.82
N ARG A 55 3.43 -8.88 -5.02
CA ARG A 55 4.79 -9.17 -5.51
C ARG A 55 5.60 -7.89 -5.72
N ALA A 56 5.02 -6.88 -6.39
CA ALA A 56 5.68 -5.60 -6.60
C ALA A 56 6.02 -4.89 -5.28
N THR A 57 5.11 -4.97 -4.30
CA THR A 57 5.33 -4.49 -2.94
C THR A 57 6.51 -5.17 -2.28
N ALA A 58 6.59 -6.51 -2.36
CA ALA A 58 7.69 -7.26 -1.77
C ALA A 58 9.04 -6.92 -2.43
N ASP A 59 9.09 -6.84 -3.77
CA ASP A 59 10.28 -6.45 -4.51
C ASP A 59 10.76 -5.04 -4.12
N PHE A 60 9.83 -4.10 -3.97
CA PHE A 60 10.11 -2.75 -3.50
C PHE A 60 10.62 -2.74 -2.06
N ALA A 61 9.94 -3.46 -1.16
CA ALA A 61 10.31 -3.57 0.25
C ALA A 61 11.75 -4.07 0.42
N LEU A 62 12.15 -5.08 -0.36
CA LEU A 62 13.51 -5.61 -0.39
C LEU A 62 14.52 -4.57 -0.89
N LYS A 63 14.22 -3.89 -1.99
CA LYS A 63 15.11 -2.84 -2.56
C LYS A 63 15.30 -1.66 -1.61
N ALA A 64 14.20 -1.18 -1.03
CA ALA A 64 14.20 -0.06 -0.08
C ALA A 64 14.62 -0.47 1.34
N LYS A 65 14.83 -1.77 1.60
CA LYS A 65 15.16 -2.35 2.92
C LYS A 65 14.16 -1.93 4.01
N ILE A 66 12.88 -1.94 3.67
CA ILE A 66 11.77 -1.63 4.58
C ILE A 66 10.88 -2.85 4.77
N LEU A 67 10.20 -2.93 5.90
CA LEU A 67 9.06 -3.85 6.05
C LEU A 67 7.81 -3.10 5.58
N LEU A 68 7.19 -3.56 4.49
CA LEU A 68 6.02 -2.92 3.87
C LEU A 68 4.81 -3.86 3.87
N PHE A 69 3.72 -3.43 4.50
CA PHE A 69 2.45 -4.15 4.46
C PHE A 69 1.49 -3.46 3.51
N VAL A 70 0.93 -4.20 2.55
CA VAL A 70 -0.02 -3.67 1.56
C VAL A 70 -1.40 -4.28 1.70
N PHE A 71 -2.41 -3.42 1.68
CA PHE A 71 -3.81 -3.79 1.78
C PHE A 71 -4.56 -3.26 0.55
N PRO A 72 -4.75 -4.07 -0.51
CA PRO A 72 -5.40 -3.62 -1.74
C PRO A 72 -6.92 -3.63 -1.59
N TYR A 73 -7.56 -2.54 -1.18
CA TYR A 73 -9.00 -2.55 -0.95
C TYR A 73 -9.77 -2.44 -2.27
N SER A 74 -10.21 -3.59 -2.81
CA SER A 74 -11.19 -3.67 -3.89
C SER A 74 -12.55 -4.08 -3.33
N SER A 75 -13.62 -3.56 -3.92
CA SER A 75 -15.02 -3.71 -3.52
C SER A 75 -15.55 -5.16 -3.46
N PHE A 76 -14.74 -6.16 -3.80
CA PHE A 76 -15.18 -7.54 -4.02
C PHE A 76 -15.01 -8.50 -2.84
N ASP A 77 -14.36 -8.14 -1.73
CA ASP A 77 -14.25 -9.09 -0.61
C ASP A 77 -14.56 -8.51 0.78
N PHE A 78 -15.82 -8.74 1.18
CA PHE A 78 -16.38 -8.61 2.51
C PHE A 78 -15.62 -9.43 3.58
N ARG A 79 -14.71 -10.33 3.18
CA ARG A 79 -13.83 -11.13 4.05
C ARG A 79 -12.76 -10.33 4.81
N ARG A 80 -12.57 -9.03 4.52
CA ARG A 80 -11.54 -8.19 5.17
C ARG A 80 -11.97 -7.46 6.45
N ARG A 81 -13.08 -7.86 7.09
CA ARG A 81 -13.53 -7.26 8.37
C ARG A 81 -12.48 -7.34 9.49
N GLU A 82 -11.64 -8.38 9.51
CA GLU A 82 -10.56 -8.49 10.50
C GLU A 82 -9.43 -7.47 10.26
N SER A 83 -9.17 -7.12 9.01
CA SER A 83 -8.21 -6.09 8.65
C SER A 83 -8.77 -4.68 8.82
N LEU A 84 -10.08 -4.52 9.04
CA LEU A 84 -10.78 -3.24 9.01
C LEU A 84 -10.35 -2.31 10.16
N ALA A 85 -10.17 -2.86 11.37
CA ALA A 85 -9.62 -2.11 12.50
C ALA A 85 -8.18 -1.64 12.24
N PHE A 86 -7.39 -2.49 11.57
CA PHE A 86 -6.02 -2.17 11.18
C PHE A 86 -5.97 -1.11 10.07
N ILE A 87 -6.81 -1.24 9.05
CA ILE A 87 -6.99 -0.28 7.97
C ILE A 87 -7.46 1.07 8.51
N GLN A 88 -8.46 1.10 9.39
CA GLN A 88 -8.95 2.32 10.03
C GLN A 88 -7.84 3.01 10.84
N ARG A 89 -6.97 2.22 11.48
CA ARG A 89 -5.83 2.77 12.21
C ARG A 89 -4.81 3.41 11.26
N ILE A 90 -4.48 2.76 10.14
CA ILE A 90 -3.63 3.36 9.09
C ILE A 90 -4.29 4.63 8.55
N LEU A 91 -5.59 4.63 8.30
CA LEU A 91 -6.32 5.82 7.82
C LEU A 91 -6.31 6.97 8.81
N LYS A 92 -6.30 6.69 10.12
CA LYS A 92 -6.27 7.69 11.19
C LYS A 92 -4.88 8.27 11.44
N GLU A 93 -3.85 7.43 11.31
CA GLU A 93 -2.49 7.75 11.73
C GLU A 93 -1.52 7.96 10.56
N GLY A 94 -1.94 7.59 9.35
CA GLY A 94 -1.14 7.65 8.14
C GLY A 94 -1.33 8.95 7.38
N GLU A 95 -0.34 9.27 6.58
CA GLU A 95 -0.33 10.41 5.69
C GLU A 95 -0.68 9.95 4.26
N GLU A 96 -1.37 10.80 3.53
CA GLU A 96 -1.67 10.55 2.13
C GLU A 96 -0.46 10.89 1.28
N LEU A 97 -0.01 9.92 0.48
CA LEU A 97 1.13 10.08 -0.43
C LEU A 97 0.72 10.70 -1.75
#